data_AF-A0A975YD88-F1
#
_entry.id   AF-A0A975YD88-F1
#
_cell.length_a   1.000
_cell.length_b   1.000
_cell.length_c   1.000
_cell.angle_alpha   90.00
_cell.angle_beta   90.00
_cell.angle_gamma   90.00
#
_symmetry.space_group_name_H-M   'P 1'
#
loop_
_entity.id
_entity.type
_entity.pdbx_description
1 polymer ?
#
loop_
_entity_poly.entity_id
_entity_poly.type
_entity_poly.pdbx_seq_one_letter_code
_entity_poly.pdbx_strand_id
1 'polypeptide(L)' 'MPLDLRKATVNYPRALAIEVGDAVDLGRQPPGRLVDDLGMRYSLQIEREPVQLEYLVLPEAREIRVAVIIWYP' A
#
# COMPACT_ATOMS: atom_id res chain seq x y z
N MET A 1 -17.12 -6.46 7.47
CA MET A 1 -15.92 -7.13 6.93
C MET A 1 -15.80 -8.49 7.61
N PRO A 2 -15.66 -9.59 6.85
CA PRO A 2 -15.37 -10.91 7.41
C PRO A 2 -14.17 -10.87 8.39
N LEU A 3 -14.17 -11.73 9.41
CA LEU A 3 -13.20 -11.65 10.50
C LEU A 3 -11.75 -11.85 10.03
N ASP A 4 -11.56 -12.71 9.04
CA ASP A 4 -10.25 -13.00 8.46
C ASP A 4 -9.70 -11.80 7.68
N LEU A 5 -10.58 -11.13 6.92
CA LEU A 5 -10.26 -9.87 6.25
C LEU A 5 -9.86 -8.79 7.28
N ARG A 6 -10.45 -8.76 8.48
CA ARG A 6 -10.05 -7.79 9.52
C ARG A 6 -8.61 -7.89 9.98
N LYS A 7 -8.08 -9.11 10.11
CA LYS A 7 -6.67 -9.28 10.47
C LYS A 7 -5.76 -8.92 9.29
N ALA A 8 -6.15 -9.29 8.07
CA ALA A 8 -5.42 -8.94 6.86
C ALA A 8 -5.34 -7.41 6.66
N THR A 9 -6.46 -6.68 6.84
CA THR A 9 -6.50 -5.22 6.66
C THR A 9 -5.72 -4.44 7.72
N VAL A 10 -5.32 -5.05 8.84
CA VAL A 10 -4.47 -4.38 9.85
C VAL A 10 -3.00 -4.78 9.71
N ASN A 11 -2.73 -6.07 9.50
CA ASN A 11 -1.37 -6.55 9.38
C ASN A 11 -0.73 -6.12 8.06
N TYR A 12 -1.50 -6.08 6.97
CA TYR A 12 -0.98 -5.77 5.65
C TYR A 12 -0.51 -4.30 5.53
N PRO A 13 -1.29 -3.27 5.94
CA PRO A 13 -0.79 -1.89 5.90
C PRO A 13 0.44 -1.68 6.78
N ARG A 14 0.57 -2.42 7.89
CA ARG A 14 1.77 -2.37 8.72
C ARG A 14 3.00 -2.92 7.99
N ALA A 15 2.88 -4.08 7.35
CA ALA A 15 3.97 -4.65 6.55
C ALA A 15 4.31 -3.74 5.36
N LEU A 16 3.28 -3.22 4.68
CA LEU A 16 3.44 -2.26 3.59
C LEU A 16 4.19 -1.01 4.02
N ALA A 17 3.89 -0.44 5.19
CA ALA A 17 4.61 0.73 5.70
C ALA A 17 6.13 0.48 5.86
N ILE A 18 6.50 -0.72 6.30
CA ILE A 18 7.91 -1.12 6.45
C ILE A 18 8.57 -1.23 5.07
N GLU A 19 7.95 -1.96 4.14
CA GLU A 19 8.49 -2.15 2.79
C GLU A 19 8.61 -0.83 2.02
N VAL A 20 7.63 0.06 2.14
CA VAL A 20 7.69 1.39 1.53
C VAL A 20 8.81 2.22 2.13
N GLY A 21 8.96 2.20 3.46
CA GLY A 21 10.04 2.90 4.15
C GLY A 21 11.40 2.45 3.64
N ASP A 22 11.65 1.14 3.59
CA ASP A 22 12.89 0.58 3.07
C ASP A 22 13.12 0.92 1.59
N ALA A 23 12.07 0.89 0.77
CA ALA A 23 12.17 1.27 -0.64
C ALA A 23 12.57 2.74 -0.80
N VAL A 24 11.94 3.64 -0.05
CA VAL A 24 12.24 5.08 -0.07
C VAL A 24 13.67 5.35 0.40
N ASP A 25 14.08 4.75 1.52
CA ASP A 25 15.43 4.93 2.08
C ASP A 25 16.54 4.43 1.12
N LEU A 26 16.23 3.42 0.30
CA LEU A 26 17.14 2.86 -0.71
C LEU A 26 17.01 3.51 -2.10
N GLY A 27 16.13 4.50 -2.29
CA GLY A 27 15.86 5.11 -3.59
C GLY A 27 15.25 4.15 -4.61
N ARG A 28 14.55 3.11 -4.14
CA ARG A 28 13.83 2.12 -4.94
C ARG A 28 12.37 2.52 -5.10
N GLN A 29 11.71 1.92 -6.08
CA GLN A 29 10.26 2.08 -6.25
C GLN A 29 9.50 1.35 -5.13
N PRO A 30 8.53 2.02 -4.47
CA PRO A 30 7.60 1.39 -3.53
C PRO A 30 6.78 0.23 -4.14
N PRO A 31 6.28 -0.72 -3.32
CA PRO A 31 5.52 -1.87 -3.80
C PRO A 31 4.26 -1.52 -4.60
N GLY A 32 4.11 -2.13 -5.77
CA GLY A 32 2.94 -1.95 -6.62
C GLY A 32 3.21 -1.04 -7.83
N ARG A 33 2.13 -0.74 -8.55
CA ARG A 33 2.18 0.03 -9.78
C ARG A 33 1.97 1.50 -9.48
N LEU A 34 2.83 2.36 -10.01
CA LEU A 34 2.61 3.80 -10.01
C LEU A 34 1.38 4.15 -10.89
N VAL A 35 0.46 4.93 -10.34
CA VAL A 35 -0.82 5.28 -11.00
C VAL A 35 -1.03 6.78 -11.18
N ASP A 36 -0.06 7.62 -10.80
CA ASP A 36 -0.06 9.05 -11.08
C ASP A 36 1.22 9.49 -11.81
N ASP A 37 1.14 10.66 -12.43
CA ASP A 37 2.27 11.30 -13.11
C ASP A 37 3.22 12.00 -12.10
N LEU A 38 2.78 12.17 -10.86
CA LEU A 38 3.53 12.82 -9.78
C LEU A 38 4.48 11.87 -9.05
N GLY A 39 4.43 10.56 -9.30
CA GLY A 39 5.34 9.60 -8.69
C GLY A 39 4.98 9.20 -7.26
N MET A 40 3.79 9.57 -6.77
CA MET A 40 3.42 9.47 -5.35
C MET A 40 2.31 8.46 -5.06
N ARG A 41 1.47 8.13 -6.05
CA ARG A 41 0.32 7.22 -5.86
C ARG A 41 0.59 5.84 -6.46
N TYR A 42 0.38 4.83 -5.64
CA TYR A 42 0.64 3.44 -5.98
C TYR A 42 -0.64 2.61 -5.83
N SER A 43 -0.84 1.67 -6.75
CA SER A 43 -1.86 0.64 -6.71
C SER A 43 -1.21 -0.73 -6.51
N LEU A 44 -1.65 -1.44 -5.49
CA LEU A 44 -1.09 -2.73 -5.09
C LEU A 44 -2.22 -3.75 -4.89
N GLN A 45 -2.19 -4.83 -5.67
CA GLN A 45 -3.02 -5.99 -5.40
C GLN A 45 -2.35 -6.83 -4.31
N ILE A 46 -3.11 -7.19 -3.27
CA ILE A 46 -2.64 -8.11 -2.24
C ILE A 46 -2.58 -9.50 -2.86
N GLU A 47 -1.41 -10.14 -2.82
CA GLU A 47 -1.25 -11.47 -3.40
C GLU A 47 -2.20 -12.48 -2.73
N ARG A 48 -2.90 -13.28 -3.54
CA ARG A 48 -3.84 -14.33 -3.10
C ARG A 48 -5.09 -13.83 -2.34
N GLU A 49 -5.29 -12.53 -2.26
CA GLU A 49 -6.49 -11.92 -1.67
C GLU A 49 -7.21 -11.09 -2.74
N PRO A 50 -8.55 -11.06 -2.76
CA PRO A 50 -9.31 -10.25 -3.71
C PRO A 50 -9.40 -8.79 -3.22
N VAL A 51 -8.24 -8.23 -2.87
CA VAL A 51 -8.11 -6.90 -2.28
C VAL A 51 -7.07 -6.11 -3.06
N GLN A 52 -7.43 -4.89 -3.43
CA GLN A 52 -6.53 -3.91 -4.01
C GLN A 52 -6.45 -2.68 -3.12
N LEU A 53 -5.25 -2.19 -2.90
CA LEU A 53 -4.96 -0.97 -2.15
C LEU A 53 -4.49 0.10 -3.11
N GLU A 54 -4.96 1.32 -2.89
CA GLU A 54 -4.30 2.50 -3.44
C GLU A 54 -3.80 3.37 -2.30
N TYR A 55 -2.53 3.74 -2.37
CA TYR A 55 -1.86 4.48 -1.32
C TYR A 55 -0.93 5.54 -1.87
N LEU A 56 -0.69 6.57 -1.05
CA LEU A 56 0.24 7.65 -1.30
C LEU A 56 1.49 7.45 -0.46
N VAL A 57 2.64 7.74 -1.05
CA VAL A 57 3.93 7.85 -0.35
C VAL A 57 4.28 9.32 -0.22
N LEU A 58 4.53 9.78 1.01
CA LEU A 58 4.92 11.15 1.32
C LEU A 58 6.26 11.12 2.06
N PRO A 59 7.40 11.03 1.33
CA PRO A 59 8.72 10.85 1.92
C PRO A 59 9.08 11.96 2.92
N GLU A 60 8.74 13.21 2.61
CA GLU A 60 9.05 14.38 3.44
C GLU A 60 8.35 14.33 4.81
N ALA A 61 7.16 13.76 4.84
CA ALA A 61 6.39 13.56 6.07
C ALA A 61 6.70 12.23 6.77
N ARG A 62 7.46 11.33 6.12
CA ARG A 62 7.67 9.92 6.53
C ARG A 62 6.34 9.20 6.76
N GLU A 63 5.39 9.42 5.86
CA GLU A 63 4.03 8.89 5.94
C GLU A 63 3.67 8.05 4.71
N ILE A 64 2.88 7.01 4.94
CA ILE A 64 2.06 6.40 3.89
C ILE A 64 0.59 6.61 4.20
N ARG A 65 -0.22 6.88 3.17
CA ARG A 65 -1.66 7.08 3.32
C ARG A 65 -2.40 6.12 2.42
N VAL A 66 -3.07 5.13 2.99
CA VAL A 66 -3.96 4.24 2.25
C VAL A 66 -5.25 4.99 1.97
N ALA A 67 -5.41 5.45 0.72
CA ALA A 67 -6.53 6.28 0.30
C ALA A 67 -7.74 5.43 -0.12
N VAL A 68 -7.49 4.26 -0.71
CA VAL A 68 -8.55 3.37 -1.22
C VAL A 68 -8.24 1.93 -0.83
N ILE A 69 -9.28 1.24 -0.36
CA ILE A 69 -9.28 -0.22 -0.20
C ILE A 69 -10.46 -0.75 -1.01
N ILE A 70 -10.15 -1.49 -2.07
CA ILE A 70 -11.14 -2.14 -2.92
C ILE A 70 -11.14 -3.62 -2.57
N TRP A 71 -12.31 -4.13 -2.19
CA TRP A 71 -12.56 -5.56 -2.08
C TRP A 71 -13.53 -5.95 -3.19
N TYR A 72 -13.21 -7.02 -3.91
CA TYR A 72 -14.05 -7.53 -4.98
C TYR A 72 -14.39 -9.02 -4.74
N PRO A 73 -15.55 -9.49 -5.23
CA PRO A 73 -15.97 -10.89 -5.10
C PRO A 73 -15.23 -11.83 -6.05
#